data_AF-A0A345Y5U2-F1
#
_entry.id   AF-A0A345Y5U2-F1
#
_cell.length_a   1.000
_cell.length_b   1.000
_cell.length_c   1.000
_cell.angle_alpha   90.00
_cell.angle_beta   90.00
_cell.angle_gamma   90.00
#
_symmetry.space_group_name_H-M   'P 1'
#
loop_
_entity.id
_entity.type
_entity.pdbx_description
1 polymer ?
#
loop_
_entity_poly.entity_id
_entity_poly.type
_entity_poly.pdbx_seq_one_letter_code
_entity_poly.pdbx_strand_id
1 'polypeptide(L)'
;MRELGRALRTRPGNAYIRGTDLNMPGRKFLRVSAAIALGIGVSAIALVWVSLQRPSVNSEPFDTHKWRRNTDIYAATNDPGCVRGGMALDLIEKGSLVGKTHSEIFLLLGRPDRSENRVLTYELGQCSGFGWHNSLLIVGFEAGDKVSYARFTRDTP
;
A
#
# COMPACT_ATOMS: atom_id res chain seq x y z
N MET A 1 -12.83 74.13 60.82
CA MET A 1 -12.22 75.28 60.13
C MET A 1 -11.83 74.84 58.73
N ARG A 2 -12.20 75.67 57.73
CA ARG A 2 -11.75 75.86 56.32
C ARG A 2 -10.84 74.77 55.70
N GLU A 3 -11.05 74.31 54.47
CA GLU A 3 -10.95 75.07 53.20
C GLU A 3 -11.84 74.42 52.10
N LEU A 4 -12.69 75.13 51.35
CA LEU A 4 -12.44 76.00 50.18
C LEU A 4 -11.68 75.33 49.03
N GLY A 5 -12.37 75.28 47.88
CA GLY A 5 -12.00 74.49 46.71
C GLY A 5 -11.11 75.19 45.67
N ARG A 6 -11.00 74.51 44.52
CA ARG A 6 -10.59 74.91 43.16
C ARG A 6 -10.12 73.61 42.47
N ALA A 7 -10.17 73.40 41.17
CA ALA A 7 -10.77 74.00 40.00
C ALA A 7 -10.25 73.14 38.82
N LEU A 8 -10.80 73.38 37.63
CA LEU A 8 -10.23 73.05 36.31
C LEU A 8 -10.40 71.59 35.85
N ARG A 9 -10.97 71.38 34.65
CA ARG A 9 -10.27 71.55 33.37
C ARG A 9 -10.96 70.65 32.32
N THR A 10 -11.66 71.25 31.36
CA THR A 10 -12.03 70.59 30.10
C THR A 10 -10.78 70.40 29.24
N ARG A 11 -10.58 69.20 28.66
CA ARG A 11 -9.61 68.95 27.59
C ARG A 11 -10.09 67.85 26.62
N PRO A 12 -9.57 67.85 25.38
CA PRO A 12 -10.33 67.59 24.16
C PRO A 12 -10.30 66.14 23.69
N GLY A 13 -11.25 65.80 22.80
CA GLY A 13 -11.39 64.49 22.19
C GLY A 13 -10.21 64.10 21.30
N ASN A 14 -9.72 62.88 21.50
CA ASN A 14 -8.79 62.21 20.61
C ASN A 14 -9.59 61.39 19.57
N ALA A 15 -9.47 61.77 18.30
CA ALA A 15 -9.88 60.93 17.18
C ALA A 15 -8.80 59.86 16.96
N TYR A 16 -9.15 58.59 17.19
CA TYR A 16 -8.30 57.45 16.91
C TYR A 16 -8.56 56.94 15.49
N ILE A 17 -7.54 56.97 14.63
CA ILE A 17 -7.58 56.40 13.28
C ILE A 17 -7.77 54.88 13.41
N ARG A 18 -8.85 54.37 12.82
CA ARG A 18 -9.21 52.94 12.80
C ARG A 18 -8.15 52.17 12.02
N GLY A 19 -7.52 51.21 12.70
CA GLY A 19 -6.53 50.30 12.14
C GLY A 19 -7.08 49.52 10.94
N THR A 20 -6.19 49.20 10.02
CA THR A 20 -6.44 48.32 8.88
C THR A 20 -6.87 46.94 9.36
N ASP A 21 -8.12 46.60 9.11
CA ASP A 21 -8.64 45.23 9.22
C ASP A 21 -7.92 44.36 8.18
N LEU A 22 -6.83 43.73 8.61
CA LEU A 22 -6.36 42.49 7.99
C LEU A 22 -7.45 41.44 8.26
N ASN A 23 -8.34 41.29 7.28
CA ASN A 23 -9.42 40.31 7.27
C ASN A 23 -8.85 38.90 7.42
N MET A 24 -8.69 38.43 8.66
CA MET A 24 -8.30 37.06 8.95
C MET A 24 -9.46 36.14 8.53
N PRO A 25 -9.22 35.12 7.69
CA PRO A 25 -10.27 34.20 7.27
C PRO A 25 -10.86 33.52 8.51
N GLY A 26 -12.17 33.67 8.70
CA GLY A 26 -12.86 33.20 9.90
C GLY A 26 -12.58 31.73 10.21
N ARG A 27 -12.68 31.35 11.50
CA ARG A 27 -12.35 30.00 12.04
C ARG A 27 -12.92 28.82 11.22
N LYS A 28 -14.01 29.03 10.46
CA LYS A 28 -14.57 28.05 9.52
C LYS A 28 -13.67 27.78 8.32
N PHE A 29 -13.10 28.82 7.71
CA PHE A 29 -12.15 28.69 6.60
C PHE A 29 -10.85 28.01 7.03
N LEU A 30 -10.33 28.35 8.22
CA LEU A 30 -9.15 27.70 8.80
C LEU A 30 -9.38 26.20 9.10
N ARG A 31 -10.59 25.83 9.54
CA ARG A 31 -10.96 24.43 9.79
C ARG A 31 -11.12 23.63 8.51
N VAL A 32 -11.70 24.22 7.46
CA VAL A 32 -11.86 23.56 6.16
C VAL A 32 -10.51 23.35 5.49
N SER A 33 -9.62 24.35 5.50
CA SER A 33 -8.27 24.20 4.93
C SER A 33 -7.43 23.18 5.71
N ALA A 34 -7.53 23.15 7.04
CA ALA A 34 -6.88 22.12 7.86
C ALA A 34 -7.41 20.70 7.57
N ALA A 35 -8.72 20.54 7.40
CA ALA A 35 -9.33 19.25 7.05
C ALA A 35 -8.90 18.75 5.67
N ILE A 36 -8.81 19.65 4.67
CA ILE A 36 -8.32 19.31 3.33
C ILE A 36 -6.85 18.89 3.39
N ALA A 37 -6.00 19.65 4.08
CA ALA A 37 -4.58 19.33 4.22
C ALA A 37 -4.36 17.97 4.90
N LEU A 38 -5.15 17.66 5.95
CA LEU A 38 -5.14 16.36 6.61
C LEU A 38 -5.55 15.23 5.65
N GLY A 39 -6.63 15.44 4.88
CA GLY A 39 -7.10 14.46 3.90
C GLY A 39 -6.06 14.16 2.81
N ILE A 40 -5.36 15.18 2.31
CA ILE A 40 -4.25 15.01 1.35
C ILE A 40 -3.10 14.23 2.00
N GLY A 41 -2.71 14.59 3.23
CA GLY A 41 -1.65 13.90 3.95
C GLY A 41 -1.94 12.41 4.16
N VAL A 42 -3.14 12.07 4.62
CA VAL A 42 -3.58 10.68 4.78
C VAL A 42 -3.57 9.92 3.45
N SER A 43 -4.07 10.55 2.38
CA SER A 43 -4.08 9.95 1.05
C SER A 43 -2.67 9.68 0.51
N ALA A 44 -1.74 10.63 0.69
CA ALA A 44 -0.34 10.46 0.29
C ALA A 44 0.35 9.32 1.04
N ILE A 45 0.14 9.23 2.36
CA ILE A 45 0.68 8.13 3.18
C ILE A 45 0.13 6.78 2.69
N ALA A 46 -1.17 6.69 2.43
CA ALA A 46 -1.79 5.48 1.91
C ALA A 46 -1.23 5.06 0.54
N LEU A 47 -1.02 6.02 -0.38
CA LEU A 47 -0.45 5.76 -1.69
C LEU A 47 1.00 5.26 -1.61
N VAL A 48 1.82 5.86 -0.73
CA VAL A 48 3.19 5.39 -0.48
C VAL A 48 3.18 3.98 0.09
N TRP A 49 2.31 3.72 1.08
CA TRP A 49 2.18 2.40 1.69
C TRP A 49 1.82 1.31 0.66
N VAL A 50 0.82 1.57 -0.20
CA VAL A 50 0.43 0.65 -1.28
C VAL A 50 1.57 0.46 -2.29
N SER A 51 2.31 1.52 -2.61
CA SER A 51 3.42 1.44 -3.58
C SER A 51 4.56 0.56 -3.06
N LEU A 52 4.87 0.61 -1.76
CA LEU A 52 5.90 -0.23 -1.14
C LEU A 52 5.54 -1.71 -1.09
N GLN A 53 4.25 -2.05 -1.18
CA GLN A 53 3.77 -3.42 -1.21
C GLN A 53 3.74 -4.03 -2.61
N ARG A 54 3.95 -3.23 -3.67
CA ARG A 54 3.96 -3.77 -5.03
C ARG A 54 5.21 -4.65 -5.26
N PRO A 55 5.05 -5.78 -5.98
CA PRO A 55 6.21 -6.54 -6.45
C PRO A 55 7.08 -5.68 -7.37
N SER A 56 8.39 -5.84 -7.30
CA SER A 56 9.34 -5.10 -8.15
C SER A 56 9.48 -5.71 -9.55
N VAL A 57 8.48 -6.43 -10.00
CA VAL A 57 8.46 -7.19 -11.26
C VAL A 57 7.22 -6.81 -12.06
N ASN A 58 7.38 -6.72 -13.37
CA ASN A 58 6.27 -6.50 -14.28
C ASN A 58 5.57 -7.83 -14.58
N SER A 59 4.27 -7.77 -14.84
CA SER A 59 3.49 -8.91 -15.31
C SER A 59 4.09 -9.47 -16.61
N GLU A 60 4.26 -10.79 -16.68
CA GLU A 60 4.77 -11.52 -17.85
C GLU A 60 3.75 -12.61 -18.19
N PRO A 61 3.36 -12.82 -19.47
CA PRO A 61 2.44 -13.88 -19.86
C PRO A 61 2.84 -15.24 -19.29
N PHE A 62 1.88 -15.95 -18.70
CA PHE A 62 2.13 -17.26 -18.14
C PHE A 62 2.53 -18.30 -19.21
N ASP A 63 3.68 -18.96 -19.00
CA ASP A 63 4.17 -20.08 -19.81
C ASP A 63 4.49 -21.27 -18.89
N THR A 64 3.76 -22.37 -19.04
CA THR A 64 3.94 -23.59 -18.23
C THR A 64 5.34 -24.19 -18.35
N HIS A 65 5.95 -24.18 -19.53
CA HIS A 65 7.28 -24.75 -19.71
C HIS A 65 8.36 -23.89 -19.04
N LYS A 66 8.29 -22.57 -19.20
CA LYS A 66 9.19 -21.61 -18.53
C LYS A 66 9.03 -21.70 -17.02
N TRP A 67 7.79 -21.71 -16.52
CA TRP A 67 7.47 -21.87 -15.11
C TRP A 67 8.11 -23.13 -14.52
N ARG A 68 7.92 -24.28 -15.18
CA ARG A 68 8.43 -25.56 -14.68
C ARG A 68 9.95 -25.70 -14.77
N ARG A 69 10.59 -25.11 -15.77
CA ARG A 69 12.07 -25.09 -15.84
C ARG A 69 12.70 -24.31 -14.68
N ASN A 70 11.97 -23.33 -14.14
CA ASN A 70 12.44 -22.48 -13.04
C ASN A 70 11.92 -22.96 -11.66
N THR A 71 11.62 -24.25 -11.50
CA THR A 71 11.14 -24.80 -10.21
C THR A 71 12.24 -24.80 -9.16
N ASP A 72 13.46 -25.18 -9.53
CA ASP A 72 14.63 -25.06 -8.66
C ASP A 72 15.26 -23.68 -8.85
N ILE A 73 14.74 -22.73 -8.10
CA ILE A 73 15.02 -21.30 -8.30
C ILE A 73 16.48 -20.99 -7.92
N TYR A 74 17.10 -21.75 -7.01
CA TYR A 74 18.45 -21.51 -6.50
C TYR A 74 19.53 -22.41 -7.12
N ALA A 75 19.18 -23.34 -8.01
CA ALA A 75 20.13 -24.28 -8.62
C ALA A 75 21.30 -23.61 -9.36
N ALA A 76 21.06 -22.48 -10.02
CA ALA A 76 22.04 -21.84 -10.90
C ALA A 76 22.82 -20.69 -10.22
N THR A 77 22.21 -20.02 -9.25
CA THR A 77 22.76 -18.83 -8.60
C THR A 77 22.11 -18.63 -7.23
N ASN A 78 22.90 -18.18 -6.25
CA ASN A 78 22.41 -17.80 -4.92
C ASN A 78 21.57 -16.51 -4.95
N ASP A 79 21.66 -15.73 -6.02
CA ASP A 79 20.76 -14.61 -6.31
C ASP A 79 19.99 -14.92 -7.61
N PRO A 80 18.83 -15.58 -7.49
CA PRO A 80 18.06 -15.97 -8.66
C PRO A 80 17.23 -14.82 -9.23
N GLY A 81 17.11 -13.70 -8.52
CA GLY A 81 16.14 -12.67 -8.83
C GLY A 81 14.71 -13.20 -8.86
N CYS A 82 13.85 -12.55 -9.64
CA CYS A 82 12.41 -12.81 -9.68
C CYS A 82 12.00 -13.68 -10.90
N VAL A 83 12.45 -14.94 -10.94
CA VAL A 83 12.30 -15.82 -12.12
C VAL A 83 10.86 -16.23 -12.46
N ARG A 84 9.97 -16.30 -11.46
CA ARG A 84 8.57 -16.75 -11.62
C ARG A 84 7.56 -15.66 -11.28
N GLY A 85 7.98 -14.55 -10.69
CA GLY A 85 7.06 -13.53 -10.18
C GLY A 85 6.25 -12.82 -11.26
N GLY A 86 6.83 -12.52 -12.43
CA GLY A 86 6.08 -11.89 -13.54
C GLY A 86 4.94 -12.79 -14.05
N MET A 87 5.20 -14.09 -14.19
CA MET A 87 4.18 -15.07 -14.55
C MET A 87 3.12 -15.27 -13.45
N ALA A 88 3.53 -15.22 -12.18
CA ALA A 88 2.59 -15.28 -11.07
C ALA A 88 1.63 -14.07 -11.05
N LEU A 89 2.12 -12.88 -11.39
CA LEU A 89 1.27 -11.70 -11.56
C LEU A 89 0.24 -11.91 -12.66
N ASP A 90 0.63 -12.40 -13.83
CA ASP A 90 -0.30 -12.66 -14.94
C ASP A 90 -1.40 -13.66 -14.55
N LEU A 91 -1.04 -14.73 -13.84
CA LEU A 91 -1.99 -15.72 -13.32
C LEU A 91 -3.02 -15.10 -12.36
N ILE A 92 -2.57 -14.21 -11.47
CA ILE A 92 -3.41 -13.53 -10.48
C ILE A 92 -4.31 -12.49 -11.17
N GLU A 93 -3.74 -11.62 -12.00
CA GLU A 93 -4.43 -10.52 -12.69
C GLU A 93 -5.54 -11.04 -13.60
N LYS A 94 -5.29 -12.16 -14.31
CA LYS A 94 -6.28 -12.81 -15.17
C LYS A 94 -7.25 -13.71 -14.41
N GLY A 95 -7.03 -13.96 -13.11
CA GLY A 95 -7.82 -14.92 -12.33
C GLY A 95 -7.73 -16.36 -12.87
N SER A 96 -6.66 -16.72 -13.59
CA SER A 96 -6.57 -17.97 -14.36
C SER A 96 -6.54 -19.22 -13.48
N LEU A 97 -6.28 -19.07 -12.18
CA LEU A 97 -6.23 -20.18 -11.23
C LEU A 97 -7.57 -20.42 -10.53
N VAL A 98 -8.44 -19.40 -10.44
CA VAL A 98 -9.68 -19.48 -9.65
C VAL A 98 -10.62 -20.51 -10.27
N GLY A 99 -11.21 -21.36 -9.41
CA GLY A 99 -12.13 -22.42 -9.82
C GLY A 99 -11.47 -23.72 -10.30
N LYS A 100 -10.14 -23.73 -10.50
CA LYS A 100 -9.39 -24.96 -10.84
C LYS A 100 -9.29 -25.91 -9.65
N THR A 101 -9.25 -27.20 -9.95
CA THR A 101 -9.00 -28.28 -8.99
C THR A 101 -7.53 -28.42 -8.63
N HIS A 102 -7.20 -29.15 -7.55
CA HIS A 102 -5.80 -29.47 -7.23
C HIS A 102 -5.10 -30.15 -8.42
N SER A 103 -5.77 -31.10 -9.09
CA SER A 103 -5.22 -31.78 -10.26
C SER A 103 -4.90 -30.83 -11.40
N GLU A 104 -5.78 -29.88 -11.71
CA GLU A 104 -5.54 -28.91 -12.77
C GLU A 104 -4.42 -27.93 -12.40
N ILE A 105 -4.33 -27.54 -11.13
CA ILE A 105 -3.23 -26.71 -10.63
C ILE A 105 -1.90 -27.47 -10.75
N PHE A 106 -1.84 -28.75 -10.39
CA PHE A 106 -0.62 -29.56 -10.53
C PHE A 106 -0.22 -29.80 -11.99
N LEU A 107 -1.19 -29.95 -12.89
CA LEU A 107 -0.92 -30.02 -14.32
C LEU A 107 -0.35 -28.70 -14.86
N LEU A 108 -0.87 -27.57 -14.40
CA LEU A 108 -0.47 -26.24 -14.88
C LEU A 108 0.86 -25.76 -14.29
N LEU A 109 1.01 -25.88 -12.97
CA LEU A 109 2.09 -25.28 -12.20
C LEU A 109 3.14 -26.30 -11.72
N GLY A 110 2.87 -27.59 -11.83
CA GLY A 110 3.69 -28.64 -11.24
C GLY A 110 3.40 -28.83 -9.75
N ARG A 111 4.30 -29.55 -9.05
CA ARG A 111 4.19 -29.71 -7.60
C ARG A 111 4.50 -28.40 -6.89
N PRO A 112 3.78 -28.07 -5.81
CA PRO A 112 4.10 -26.92 -4.97
C PRO A 112 5.33 -27.18 -4.13
N ASP A 113 5.96 -26.10 -3.69
CA ASP A 113 7.12 -26.13 -2.79
C ASP A 113 6.67 -26.45 -1.35
N ARG A 114 5.50 -25.94 -0.94
CA ARG A 114 4.83 -26.33 0.31
C ARG A 114 3.33 -26.53 0.09
N SER A 115 2.74 -27.49 0.81
CA SER A 115 1.31 -27.82 0.74
C SER A 115 0.75 -28.09 2.13
N GLU A 116 -0.10 -27.21 2.65
CA GLU A 116 -0.64 -27.28 4.00
C GLU A 116 -2.11 -26.82 4.04
N ASN A 117 -2.98 -27.50 4.79
CA ASN A 117 -4.34 -27.04 5.13
C ASN A 117 -5.11 -26.37 3.97
N ARG A 118 -5.12 -26.99 2.78
CA ARG A 118 -5.79 -26.47 1.55
C ARG A 118 -5.14 -25.23 0.95
N VAL A 119 -3.85 -25.06 1.17
CA VAL A 119 -3.04 -23.99 0.61
C VAL A 119 -1.83 -24.62 -0.07
N LEU A 120 -1.62 -24.24 -1.33
CA LEU A 120 -0.44 -24.57 -2.10
C LEU A 120 0.44 -23.33 -2.20
N THR A 121 1.72 -23.50 -1.92
CA THR A 121 2.71 -22.42 -1.95
C THR A 121 3.74 -22.73 -3.03
N TYR A 122 3.99 -21.74 -3.88
CA TYR A 122 5.03 -21.79 -4.90
C TYR A 122 6.02 -20.66 -4.68
N GLU A 123 7.30 -20.97 -4.65
CA GLU A 123 8.37 -19.98 -4.56
C GLU A 123 8.52 -19.25 -5.90
N LEU A 124 8.72 -17.93 -5.82
CA LEU A 124 8.78 -17.05 -6.99
C LEU A 124 10.18 -16.47 -7.25
N GLY A 125 11.09 -16.66 -6.28
CA GLY A 125 12.37 -15.97 -6.19
C GLY A 125 12.27 -14.65 -5.41
N GLN A 126 13.25 -13.78 -5.56
CA GLN A 126 13.36 -12.51 -4.84
C GLN A 126 12.76 -11.36 -5.67
N CYS A 127 11.50 -11.02 -5.39
CA CYS A 127 10.73 -10.01 -6.14
C CYS A 127 10.40 -8.76 -5.31
N SER A 128 11.06 -8.58 -4.16
CA SER A 128 10.82 -7.49 -3.22
C SER A 128 11.40 -6.14 -3.64
N GLY A 129 12.31 -6.11 -4.61
CA GLY A 129 13.02 -4.92 -5.05
C GLY A 129 14.02 -4.45 -4.00
N PHE A 130 13.52 -3.78 -2.94
CA PHE A 130 14.30 -3.43 -1.76
C PHE A 130 14.13 -4.49 -0.67
N GLY A 131 15.20 -5.25 -0.43
CA GLY A 131 15.25 -6.31 0.58
C GLY A 131 15.41 -7.70 -0.05
N TRP A 132 16.05 -8.59 0.71
CA TRP A 132 16.40 -9.96 0.31
C TRP A 132 15.29 -10.95 0.72
N HIS A 133 14.04 -10.62 0.42
CA HIS A 133 12.91 -11.46 0.79
C HIS A 133 12.46 -12.29 -0.40
N ASN A 134 12.32 -13.59 -0.16
CA ASN A 134 11.68 -14.47 -1.11
C ASN A 134 10.23 -14.04 -1.29
N SER A 135 9.68 -14.33 -2.46
CA SER A 135 8.29 -14.05 -2.78
C SER A 135 7.59 -15.36 -3.11
N LEU A 136 6.31 -15.44 -2.75
CA LEU A 136 5.52 -16.65 -2.82
C LEU A 136 4.22 -16.38 -3.56
N LEU A 137 3.81 -17.34 -4.39
CA LEU A 137 2.45 -17.47 -4.87
C LEU A 137 1.70 -18.41 -3.94
N ILE A 138 0.67 -17.89 -3.30
CA ILE A 138 -0.21 -18.64 -2.40
C ILE A 138 -1.52 -18.91 -3.14
N VAL A 139 -1.86 -20.19 -3.28
CA VAL A 139 -3.11 -20.66 -3.90
C VAL A 139 -3.94 -21.34 -2.83
N GLY A 140 -5.07 -20.76 -2.47
CA GLY A 140 -5.96 -21.29 -1.43
C GLY A 140 -7.22 -21.92 -2.01
N PHE A 141 -7.70 -22.95 -1.33
CA PHE A 141 -8.90 -23.71 -1.70
C PHE A 141 -9.95 -23.58 -0.58
N GLU A 142 -11.22 -23.50 -0.97
CA GLU A 142 -12.34 -23.48 -0.02
C GLU A 142 -12.68 -24.90 0.50
N ALA A 143 -13.85 -25.08 1.14
CA ALA A 143 -14.27 -26.39 1.66
C ALA A 143 -14.37 -27.50 0.59
N GLY A 144 -14.31 -27.16 -0.70
CA GLY A 144 -14.22 -28.10 -1.83
C GLY A 144 -12.85 -28.13 -2.51
N ASP A 145 -12.76 -28.89 -3.60
CA ASP A 145 -11.54 -29.03 -4.41
C ASP A 145 -11.45 -27.93 -5.48
N LYS A 146 -11.67 -26.67 -5.12
CA LYS A 146 -11.56 -25.55 -6.06
C LYS A 146 -10.80 -24.39 -5.44
N VAL A 147 -9.91 -23.80 -6.23
CA VAL A 147 -9.19 -22.58 -5.87
C VAL A 147 -10.21 -21.46 -5.65
N SER A 148 -10.17 -20.86 -4.47
CA SER A 148 -10.96 -19.68 -4.12
C SER A 148 -10.17 -18.40 -4.29
N TYR A 149 -8.85 -18.44 -4.03
CA TYR A 149 -7.99 -17.28 -4.20
C TYR A 149 -6.57 -17.66 -4.63
N ALA A 150 -5.92 -16.71 -5.29
CA ALA A 150 -4.48 -16.71 -5.54
C ALA A 150 -3.92 -15.34 -5.17
N ARG A 151 -2.79 -15.30 -4.46
CA ARG A 151 -2.15 -14.03 -4.08
C ARG A 151 -0.63 -14.12 -4.13
N PHE A 152 -0.05 -12.96 -4.41
CA PHE A 152 1.38 -12.72 -4.30
C PHE A 152 1.69 -12.27 -2.87
N THR A 153 2.70 -12.84 -2.23
CA THR A 153 3.14 -12.41 -0.90
C THR A 153 4.66 -12.43 -0.78
N ARG A 154 5.19 -11.67 0.18
CA ARG A 154 6.60 -11.75 0.57
C ARG A 154 6.72 -12.79 1.68
N ASP A 155 7.76 -13.61 1.61
CA ASP A 155 8.12 -14.57 2.64
C ASP A 155 8.71 -13.79 3.82
N THR A 156 7.87 -13.51 4.81
CA THR A 156 8.27 -12.88 6.06
C THR A 156 8.39 -13.97 7.13
N PRO A 157 9.52 -14.07 7.85
CA PRO A 157 9.66 -14.98 8.97
C PRO A 157 8.72 -14.66 10.13
#